data_AF-A0A3S5BMR5-F1
#
_entry.id   AF-A0A3S5BMR5-F1
#
_cell.length_a   1.000
_cell.length_b   1.000
_cell.length_c   1.000
_cell.angle_alpha   90.00
_cell.angle_beta   90.00
_cell.angle_gamma   90.00
#
_symmetry.space_group_name_H-M   'P 1'
#
loop_
_entity.id
_entity.type
_entity.pdbx_description
1 polymer ?
#
loop_
_entity_poly.entity_id
_entity_poly.type
_entity_poly.pdbx_seq_one_letter_code
_entity_poly.pdbx_strand_id
1 'polypeptide(L)' 'MYQVEYAMEAVSHAGTCLGIVAKDGIVLAAERRFINKLLDESTFSEKIYKINDDIACAVAGITADATVLINEMRLIGQR' A
#
# COMPACT_ATOMS: atom_id res chain seq x y z
N MET A 1 -13.27 -20.31 2.25
CA MET A 1 -12.55 -20.47 0.96
C MET A 1 -11.07 -20.40 1.32
N TYR A 2 -10.40 -21.55 1.49
CA TYR A 2 -9.13 -21.61 2.22
C TYR A 2 -8.02 -20.68 1.69
N GLN A 3 -7.93 -20.47 0.37
CA GLN A 3 -6.92 -19.57 -0.20
C GLN A 3 -7.10 -18.11 0.20
N VAL A 4 -8.36 -17.66 0.35
CA VAL A 4 -8.65 -16.28 0.78
C VAL A 4 -8.32 -16.09 2.26
N GLU A 5 -8.59 -17.11 3.08
CA GLU A 5 -8.24 -17.08 4.51
C GLU A 5 -6.72 -17.02 4.71
N TYR A 6 -5.95 -17.80 3.95
CA TYR A 6 -4.48 -17.70 3.99
C TYR A 6 -3.95 -16.36 3.48
N ALA A 7 -4.57 -15.77 2.47
CA ALA A 7 -4.20 -14.43 2.01
C ALA A 7 -4.47 -13.36 3.08
N MET A 8 -5.60 -13.45 3.81
CA MET A 8 -5.90 -12.55 4.93
C MET A 8 -4.87 -12.70 6.06
N GLU A 9 -4.45 -13.92 6.37
CA GLU A 9 -3.41 -14.16 7.37
C GLU A 9 -2.04 -13.61 6.92
N ALA A 10 -1.69 -13.73 5.64
CA ALA A 10 -0.47 -13.10 5.12
C ALA A 10 -0.49 -11.56 5.26
N VAL A 11 -1.67 -10.94 5.10
CA VAL A 11 -1.85 -9.49 5.30
C VAL A 11 -1.76 -9.10 6.78
N SER A 12 -2.22 -9.95 7.71
CA SER A 12 -2.18 -9.67 9.15
C SER A 12 -0.74 -9.48 9.69
N HIS A 13 0.23 -10.10 9.04
CA HIS A 13 1.66 -9.98 9.36
C HIS A 13 2.40 -8.89 8.57
N ALA A 14 1.75 -8.25 7.60
CA ALA A 14 2.33 -7.14 6.86
C ALA A 14 2.42 -5.88 7.73
N GLY A 15 3.34 -4.97 7.41
CA GLY A 15 3.47 -3.72 8.18
C GLY A 15 2.21 -2.86 8.07
N THR A 16 1.81 -2.27 9.19
CA THR A 16 0.50 -1.65 9.42
C THR A 16 0.23 -0.51 8.44
N CYS A 17 -1.01 -0.39 7.95
CA CYS A 17 -1.49 0.77 7.20
C CYS A 17 -2.82 1.24 7.79
N LEU A 18 -3.04 2.55 7.88
CA LEU A 18 -4.28 3.15 8.37
C LEU A 18 -4.66 4.38 7.56
N GLY A 19 -5.97 4.65 7.50
CA GLY A 19 -6.54 5.84 6.88
C GLY A 19 -7.47 6.54 7.85
N ILE A 20 -7.42 7.87 7.90
CA ILE A 20 -8.29 8.71 8.72
C ILE A 20 -9.03 9.67 7.80
N VAL A 21 -10.35 9.75 7.96
CA VAL A 21 -11.20 10.74 7.30
C VAL A 21 -11.46 11.88 8.28
N ALA A 22 -11.17 13.10 7.85
CA ALA A 22 -11.42 14.34 8.57
C ALA A 22 -12.44 15.21 7.80
N LYS A 23 -12.80 16.36 8.37
CA LYS A 23 -13.75 17.28 7.72
C LYS A 23 -13.18 17.94 6.47
N ASP A 24 -11.88 18.13 6.45
CA ASP A 24 -11.10 18.92 5.50
C ASP A 24 -10.18 18.05 4.61
N GLY A 25 -10.21 16.73 4.79
CA GLY A 25 -9.43 15.84 3.95
C GLY A 25 -9.30 14.43 4.51
N ILE A 26 -8.34 13.70 3.96
CA ILE A 26 -8.00 12.33 4.36
C ILE A 26 -6.49 12.24 4.61
N VAL A 27 -6.10 11.36 5.54
CA VAL A 27 -4.69 11.03 5.80
C VAL A 27 -4.51 9.53 5.66
N LEU A 28 -3.46 9.13 4.94
CA LEU A 28 -2.98 7.75 4.90
C LEU A 28 -1.64 7.70 5.63
N ALA A 29 -1.49 6.73 6.52
CA ALA A 29 -0.23 6.46 7.21
C ALA A 29 0.12 4.97 7.09
N ALA A 30 1.38 4.69 6.77
CA ALA A 30 1.87 3.33 6.58
C ALA A 30 3.20 3.12 7.32
N GLU A 31 3.31 1.99 8.00
CA GLU A 31 4.51 1.57 8.68
C GLU A 31 5.60 1.22 7.66
N ARG A 32 6.71 1.96 7.72
CA ARG A 32 7.92 1.67 6.98
C ARG A 32 8.84 0.79 7.82
N ARG A 33 8.86 -0.51 7.52
CA ARG A 33 9.65 -1.49 8.25
C ARG A 33 11.07 -1.55 7.69
N PHE A 34 12.00 -0.83 8.30
CA PHE A 34 13.41 -0.86 7.91
C PHE A 34 14.07 -2.16 8.34
N ILE A 35 14.50 -2.98 7.38
CA ILE A 35 15.16 -4.26 7.65
C ILE A 35 16.65 -4.05 7.96
N ASN A 36 17.29 -3.01 7.38
CA ASN A 36 18.70 -2.72 7.58
C ASN A 36 19.03 -1.24 7.32
N LYS A 37 19.98 -0.69 8.08
CA LYS A 37 20.55 0.67 7.92
C LYS A 37 21.35 0.88 6.62
N LEU A 38 21.69 -0.21 5.93
CA LEU A 38 22.41 -0.17 4.64
C LEU A 38 21.48 0.03 3.44
N LEU A 39 20.16 -0.04 3.64
CA LEU A 39 19.21 0.17 2.56
C LEU A 39 19.10 1.65 2.23
N ASP A 40 19.21 1.97 0.95
CA ASP A 40 19.01 3.34 0.48
C ASP A 40 17.58 3.79 0.76
N GLU A 41 17.46 4.86 1.53
CA GLU A 41 16.18 5.42 1.93
C GLU A 41 15.36 5.95 0.74
N SER A 42 16.01 6.29 -0.37
CA SER A 42 15.37 6.77 -1.59
C SER A 42 14.75 5.65 -2.44
N THR A 43 15.17 4.39 -2.22
CA THR A 43 14.76 3.23 -3.05
C THR A 43 13.80 2.28 -2.30
N PHE A 44 13.65 2.45 -0.98
CA PHE A 44 12.88 1.50 -0.16
C PHE A 44 11.36 1.59 -0.40
N SER A 45 10.68 0.44 -0.23
CA SER A 45 9.27 0.25 -0.62
C SER A 45 8.35 1.34 -0.11
N GLU A 46 7.92 2.22 -1.01
CA GLU A 46 6.76 3.06 -0.80
C GLU A 46 5.56 2.15 -0.56
N LYS A 47 4.73 2.50 0.42
CA LYS A 47 3.45 1.82 0.67
C LYS A 47 2.25 2.67 0.28
N ILE A 48 2.47 3.95 0.03
CA ILE A 48 1.44 4.92 -0.35
C ILE A 48 1.75 5.34 -1.78
N TYR A 49 0.78 5.13 -2.67
CA TYR A 49 0.94 5.37 -4.09
C TYR A 49 -0.13 6.35 -4.58
N LYS A 50 0.29 7.37 -5.34
CA LYS A 50 -0.63 8.19 -6.13
C LYS A 50 -1.19 7.35 -7.28
N ILE A 51 -2.52 7.33 -7.42
CA ILE A 51 -3.24 6.65 -8.50
C ILE A 51 -3.58 7.65 -9.60
N ASN A 52 -4.18 8.79 -9.23
CA ASN A 52 -4.41 9.95 -10.09
C ASN A 52 -4.38 11.23 -9.24
N ASP A 53 -4.85 12.36 -9.77
CA ASP A 53 -4.78 13.65 -9.05
C ASP A 53 -5.64 13.71 -7.79
N ASP A 54 -6.70 12.91 -7.71
CA ASP A 54 -7.66 12.92 -6.60
C ASP A 54 -7.63 11.65 -5.72
N ILE A 55 -6.88 10.61 -6.12
CA ILE A 55 -6.88 9.30 -5.47
C ILE A 55 -5.45 8.85 -5.14
N ALA A 56 -5.27 8.40 -3.90
CA ALA A 56 -4.09 7.69 -3.43
C ALA A 56 -4.49 6.38 -2.73
N CYS A 57 -3.57 5.41 -2.71
CA CYS A 57 -3.79 4.09 -2.13
C CYS A 57 -2.63 3.72 -1.19
N ALA A 58 -2.94 3.20 0.00
CA ALA A 58 -1.98 2.57 0.88
C ALA A 58 -2.12 1.05 0.82
N VAL A 59 -1.02 0.29 0.80
CA VAL A 59 -1.05 -1.17 0.66
C VAL A 59 -0.36 -1.89 1.81
N ALA A 60 -1.03 -2.94 2.32
CA ALA A 60 -0.47 -3.95 3.20
C ALA A 60 -0.62 -5.33 2.54
N GLY A 61 0.43 -6.14 2.57
CA GLY A 61 0.48 -7.46 1.94
C GLY A 61 1.78 -7.67 1.15
N ILE A 62 1.70 -8.45 0.08
CA ILE A 62 2.82 -8.79 -0.79
C ILE A 62 3.09 -7.64 -1.77
N THR A 63 4.30 -7.08 -1.76
CA THR A 63 4.67 -5.92 -2.59
C THR A 63 4.56 -6.17 -4.10
N ALA A 64 4.84 -7.40 -4.55
CA ALA A 64 4.72 -7.76 -5.97
C ALA A 64 3.26 -7.66 -6.44
N ASP A 65 2.33 -8.23 -5.66
CA ASP A 65 0.90 -8.19 -5.95
C ASP A 65 0.37 -6.75 -5.92
N ALA A 66 0.81 -5.98 -4.91
CA ALA A 66 0.50 -4.55 -4.81
C ALA A 66 0.89 -3.81 -6.09
N THR A 67 2.10 -4.05 -6.61
CA THR A 67 2.60 -3.36 -7.81
C THR A 67 1.70 -3.63 -9.03
N VAL A 68 1.24 -4.86 -9.22
CA VAL A 68 0.32 -5.22 -10.32
C VAL A 68 -1.01 -4.48 -10.18
N LEU A 69 -1.61 -4.51 -8.98
CA LEU A 69 -2.90 -3.86 -8.73
C LEU A 69 -2.83 -2.32 -8.84
N ILE A 70 -1.73 -1.71 -8.37
CA ILE A 70 -1.51 -0.26 -8.47
C ILE A 70 -1.42 0.18 -9.94
N ASN A 71 -0.70 -0.58 -10.77
CA ASN A 71 -0.60 -0.28 -12.20
C ASN A 71 -1.96 -0.43 -12.91
N GLU A 72 -2.73 -1.46 -12.57
CA GLU A 72 -4.09 -1.62 -13.10
C GLU A 72 -5.00 -0.47 -12.66
N MET A 73 -4.96 -0.08 -11.38
CA MET A 73 -5.74 1.06 -10.87
C MET A 73 -5.37 2.37 -11.56
N ARG A 74 -4.09 2.58 -11.90
CA ARG A 74 -3.65 3.75 -12.68
C ARG A 74 -4.19 3.72 -14.10
N LEU A 75 -4.24 2.56 -14.76
CA LEU A 75 -4.84 2.44 -16.09
C LEU A 75 -6.35 2.70 -16.06
N ILE A 76 -7.05 2.16 -15.06
CA ILE A 76 -8.49 2.35 -14.88
C ILE A 76 -8.80 3.80 -14.52
N GLY A 77 -8.05 4.41 -13.60
CA GLY A 77 -8.29 5.77 -13.10
C GLY A 77 -7.97 6.90 -14.07
N GLN A 78 -7.55 6.58 -15.30
CA GLN A 78 -7.35 7.51 -16.42
C GLN A 78 -8.50 7.45 -17.45
N ARG A 79 -9.43 6.51 -17.29
CA ARG A 79 -10.63 6.36 -18.14
C ARG A 79 -11.79 7.15 -17.55
#